data_AF-A0A847X1Z6-F1
#
_entry.id   AF-A0A847X1Z6-F1
#
_cell.length_a   1.000
_cell.length_b   1.000
_cell.length_c   1.000
_cell.angle_alpha   90.00
_cell.angle_beta   90.00
_cell.angle_gamma   90.00
#
_symmetry.space_group_name_H-M   'P 1'
#
loop_
_entity.id
_entity.type
_entity.pdbx_description
1 polymer ?
#
loop_
_entity_poly.entity_id
_entity_poly.type
_entity_poly.pdbx_seq_one_letter_code
_entity_poly.pdbx_strand_id
1 'polypeptide(L)'
;MNSQHQPLRGEPAAAPSLVAGYKLLPGVPDEMIDFAGNLRPGWDKLMAAFDALGTSELAERFERADQYLRDAGVFYRTYDGAMGNERPWPLAHIPLIINEADWETITNGLKQRAELLEKIVADIYGDNRLVEEGLLPPELIAQNSEFLRPLVGVKPVSGHFLHFCAFELGRGPDGSWWVLGDRTQAPSGAGFALENRVATTRALSDVNAGLNIHRLAAFFRDFRNTLFGQAEKDGGRVGILTPGQLNETYFEHAYIARYLGLMLLEGEDLVVENGKVMVRTVAGLMPVNVLWRRMDASFVDPLELRYDSHIGTPGMVEALRSGSISMINAMGTGILETRAFAAFMPGLSKHLLGEALELPEMATWWCGQRAEREYVLDNFDSLMIGPAFATTLPFDDLRGTALGASMTAEQKDVLKARIASHGGDYVGQESVRLSTTPVYVDGKLEPRPTTLRVYAARTTDGWTIMPGGLARVGSARETTALAMQHGGQAGDVWVLS
;
A
#
# COMPACT_ATOMS: atom_id res chain seq x y z
N MET A 1 -4.77 -20.81 65.87
CA MET A 1 -5.33 -19.49 65.50
C MET A 1 -4.52 -18.98 64.32
N ASN A 2 -5.13 -19.01 63.15
CA ASN A 2 -4.61 -18.53 61.86
C ASN A 2 -4.36 -17.02 61.89
N SER A 3 -3.33 -16.57 61.17
CA SER A 3 -3.53 -15.50 60.17
C SER A 3 -2.34 -15.48 59.20
N GLN A 4 -2.57 -16.00 58.00
CA GLN A 4 -1.73 -15.74 56.83
C GLN A 4 -2.11 -14.36 56.29
N HIS A 5 -1.15 -13.44 56.21
CA HIS A 5 -1.32 -12.22 55.43
C HIS A 5 -1.20 -12.54 53.94
N GLN A 6 -2.35 -12.60 53.28
CA GLN A 6 -2.48 -12.58 51.84
C GLN A 6 -2.17 -11.15 51.33
N PRO A 7 -1.39 -10.95 50.26
CA PRO A 7 -1.29 -9.65 49.62
C PRO A 7 -2.64 -9.32 48.99
N LEU A 8 -3.14 -8.12 49.30
CA LEU A 8 -4.33 -7.55 48.69
C LEU A 8 -4.15 -7.51 47.16
N ARG A 9 -5.17 -7.98 46.45
CA ARG A 9 -5.31 -7.83 44.99
C ARG A 9 -5.05 -6.36 44.63
N GLY A 10 -4.12 -6.14 43.70
CA GLY A 10 -3.74 -4.82 43.23
C GLY A 10 -4.96 -4.02 42.78
N GLU A 11 -5.01 -2.76 43.20
CA GLU A 11 -5.85 -1.75 42.58
C GLU A 11 -5.57 -1.73 41.06
N PRO A 12 -6.61 -1.54 40.21
CA PRO A 12 -6.37 -1.35 38.79
C PRO A 12 -5.43 -0.15 38.62
N ALA A 13 -4.35 -0.35 37.86
CA ALA A 13 -3.43 0.74 37.52
C ALA A 13 -4.23 1.93 36.99
N ALA A 14 -4.01 3.12 37.57
CA ALA A 14 -4.66 4.32 37.09
C ALA A 14 -4.38 4.49 35.60
N ALA A 15 -5.40 4.81 34.81
CA ALA A 15 -5.24 5.01 33.38
C ALA A 15 -4.16 6.07 33.11
N PRO A 16 -3.30 5.89 32.09
CA PRO A 16 -2.26 6.86 31.76
C PRO A 16 -2.82 8.29 31.65
N SER A 17 -2.14 9.26 32.25
CA SER A 17 -2.52 10.66 32.31
C SER A 17 -2.70 11.28 30.91
N LEU A 18 -1.87 10.85 29.96
CA LEU A 18 -1.91 11.29 28.56
C LEU A 18 -3.18 10.82 27.83
N VAL A 19 -3.77 9.69 28.25
CA VAL A 19 -4.98 9.11 27.65
C VAL A 19 -6.25 9.78 28.20
N ALA A 20 -6.21 10.37 29.39
CA ALA A 20 -7.40 10.93 30.05
C ALA A 20 -8.11 12.04 29.24
N GLY A 21 -7.38 12.75 28.37
CA GLY A 21 -7.93 13.79 27.48
C GLY A 21 -8.39 13.29 26.10
N TYR A 22 -8.17 12.02 25.78
CA TYR A 22 -8.42 11.46 24.46
C TYR A 22 -9.92 11.18 24.25
N LYS A 23 -10.51 11.83 23.24
CA LYS A 23 -11.96 11.72 22.95
C LYS A 23 -12.19 11.05 21.61
N LEU A 24 -12.81 9.88 21.63
CA LEU A 24 -13.16 9.11 20.42
C LEU A 24 -14.14 9.86 19.53
N LEU A 25 -14.08 9.56 18.23
CA LEU A 25 -15.10 10.02 17.28
C LEU A 25 -16.34 9.11 17.36
N PRO A 26 -17.57 9.68 17.43
CA PRO A 26 -18.78 8.88 17.57
C PRO A 26 -18.99 7.88 16.41
N GLY A 27 -19.15 6.60 16.74
CA GLY A 27 -19.42 5.55 15.77
C GLY A 27 -18.26 5.24 14.81
N VAL A 28 -17.04 5.61 15.18
CA VAL A 28 -15.81 5.29 14.44
C VAL A 28 -14.92 4.42 15.33
N PRO A 29 -14.43 3.27 14.84
CA PRO A 29 -13.48 2.45 15.59
C PRO A 29 -12.18 3.21 15.87
N ASP A 30 -11.50 2.87 16.96
CA ASP A 30 -10.20 3.43 17.31
C ASP A 30 -9.14 2.34 17.49
N GLU A 31 -7.92 2.65 17.06
CA GLU A 31 -6.78 1.73 17.11
C GLU A 31 -6.11 1.70 18.48
N MET A 32 -6.35 2.69 19.37
CA MET A 32 -5.86 2.68 20.76
C MET A 32 -6.93 2.17 21.73
N ILE A 33 -8.19 2.59 21.57
CA ILE A 33 -9.29 2.24 22.50
C ILE A 33 -10.33 1.34 21.80
N ASP A 34 -10.68 0.22 22.43
CA ASP A 34 -11.71 -0.70 21.93
C ASP A 34 -13.15 -0.19 22.18
N PHE A 35 -14.15 -0.91 21.64
CA PHE A 35 -15.57 -0.56 21.83
C PHE A 35 -16.05 -0.62 23.28
N ALA A 36 -15.33 -1.32 24.17
CA ALA A 36 -15.62 -1.39 25.59
C ALA A 36 -14.93 -0.28 26.39
N GLY A 37 -14.13 0.57 25.74
CA GLY A 37 -13.39 1.67 26.36
C GLY A 37 -12.05 1.27 26.97
N ASN A 38 -11.56 0.05 26.70
CA ASN A 38 -10.26 -0.41 27.18
C ASN A 38 -9.16 -0.09 26.17
N LEU A 39 -7.92 0.08 26.66
CA LEU A 39 -6.76 0.13 25.78
C LEU A 39 -6.58 -1.23 25.09
N ARG A 40 -6.37 -1.19 23.77
CA ARG A 40 -6.03 -2.39 23.00
C ARG A 40 -4.65 -2.93 23.40
N PRO A 41 -4.38 -4.23 23.24
CA PRO A 41 -3.11 -4.83 23.65
C PRO A 41 -1.90 -4.11 23.05
N GLY A 42 -0.92 -3.78 23.89
CA GLY A 42 0.31 -3.09 23.49
C GLY A 42 0.29 -1.58 23.70
N TRP A 43 -0.90 -0.95 23.63
CA TRP A 43 -1.04 0.49 23.87
C TRP A 43 -0.84 0.88 25.33
N ASP A 44 -1.20 -0.01 26.25
CA ASP A 44 -1.00 0.16 27.70
C ASP A 44 0.47 0.43 28.04
N LYS A 45 1.38 -0.39 27.49
CA LYS A 45 2.83 -0.27 27.70
C LYS A 45 3.39 1.00 27.06
N LEU A 46 2.97 1.31 25.83
CA LEU A 46 3.41 2.52 25.13
C LEU A 46 2.98 3.78 25.88
N MET A 47 1.70 3.86 26.26
CA MET A 47 1.16 5.03 26.94
C MET A 47 1.76 5.21 28.35
N ALA A 48 1.99 4.12 29.09
CA ALA A 48 2.69 4.18 30.37
C ALA A 48 4.14 4.69 30.22
N ALA A 49 4.85 4.27 29.17
CA ALA A 49 6.19 4.77 28.89
C ALA A 49 6.20 6.26 28.52
N PHE A 50 5.22 6.71 27.74
CA PHE A 50 5.07 8.13 27.37
C PHE A 50 4.74 9.01 28.58
N ASP A 51 3.85 8.54 29.45
CA ASP A 51 3.57 9.20 30.72
C ASP A 51 4.81 9.35 31.60
N ALA A 52 5.63 8.30 31.69
CA ALA A 52 6.85 8.31 32.50
C ALA A 52 7.90 9.30 31.98
N LEU A 53 7.97 9.52 30.66
CA LEU A 53 8.83 10.54 30.04
C LEU A 53 8.31 11.96 30.29
N GLY A 54 6.99 12.14 30.25
CA GLY A 54 6.36 13.44 30.34
C GLY A 54 6.46 14.24 29.03
N THR A 55 5.67 15.31 28.93
CA THR A 55 5.45 16.05 27.67
C THR A 55 6.70 16.74 27.11
N SER A 56 7.59 17.22 27.99
CA SER A 56 8.82 17.93 27.58
C SER A 56 9.83 16.98 26.92
N GLU A 57 10.09 15.83 27.53
CA GLU A 57 11.02 14.83 27.00
C GLU A 57 10.48 14.20 25.72
N LEU A 58 9.17 13.94 25.64
CA LEU A 58 8.53 13.46 24.42
C LEU A 58 8.71 14.44 23.25
N ALA A 59 8.48 15.74 23.49
CA ALA A 59 8.65 16.76 22.47
C ALA A 59 10.11 16.82 21.96
N GLU A 60 11.10 16.73 22.86
CA GLU A 60 12.51 16.70 22.47
C GLU A 60 12.85 15.46 21.63
N ARG A 61 12.34 14.29 22.01
CA ARG A 61 12.57 13.04 21.28
C ARG A 61 11.91 13.06 19.90
N PHE A 62 10.71 13.62 19.78
CA PHE A 62 10.01 13.78 18.50
C PHE A 62 10.77 14.74 17.57
N GLU A 63 11.26 15.87 18.09
CA GLU A 63 12.10 16.77 17.31
C GLU A 63 13.41 16.10 16.86
N ARG A 64 14.02 15.24 17.68
CA ARG A 64 15.19 14.44 17.28
C ARG A 64 14.86 13.45 16.16
N ALA A 65 13.66 12.86 16.14
CA ALA A 65 13.21 11.99 15.05
C ALA A 65 13.09 12.79 13.74
N ASP A 66 12.48 13.97 13.81
CA ASP A 66 12.30 14.85 12.65
C ASP A 66 13.64 15.37 12.13
N GLN A 67 14.56 15.77 13.04
CA GLN A 67 15.90 16.19 12.67
C GLN A 67 16.67 15.06 11.99
N TYR A 68 16.58 13.83 12.50
CA TYR A 68 17.21 12.67 11.85
C TYR A 68 16.70 12.48 10.41
N LEU A 69 15.39 12.55 10.18
CA LEU A 69 14.82 12.39 8.84
C LEU A 69 15.29 13.50 7.90
N ARG A 70 15.38 14.75 8.38
CA ARG A 70 15.95 15.87 7.61
C ARG A 70 17.42 15.63 7.27
N ASP A 71 18.23 15.19 8.22
CA ASP A 71 19.66 14.91 8.03
C ASP A 71 19.91 13.72 7.10
N ALA A 72 19.02 12.72 7.14
CA ALA A 72 19.02 11.58 6.23
C ALA A 72 18.54 11.95 4.81
N GLY A 73 18.06 13.18 4.62
CA GLY A 73 17.55 13.68 3.34
C GLY A 73 16.21 13.06 2.95
N VAL A 74 15.38 12.66 3.91
CA VAL A 74 14.05 12.10 3.65
C VAL A 74 13.10 13.25 3.29
N PHE A 75 12.69 13.28 2.02
CA PHE A 75 11.73 14.26 1.51
C PHE A 75 10.63 13.57 0.70
N TYR A 76 9.53 14.30 0.48
CA TYR A 76 8.54 13.97 -0.53
C TYR A 76 8.28 15.20 -1.41
N ARG A 77 7.89 14.97 -2.65
CA ARG A 77 7.52 16.05 -3.58
C ARG A 77 6.01 16.11 -3.72
N THR A 78 5.45 17.31 -3.63
CA THR A 78 4.06 17.58 -3.97
C THR A 78 3.97 18.23 -5.34
N TYR A 79 3.01 17.77 -6.16
CA TYR A 79 2.68 18.41 -7.44
C TYR A 79 1.59 19.47 -7.25
N ASP A 80 1.81 20.42 -6.34
CA ASP A 80 0.91 21.55 -6.06
C ASP A 80 1.45 22.87 -6.63
N GLY A 81 1.68 22.91 -7.94
CA GLY A 81 2.09 24.12 -8.66
C GLY A 81 3.10 23.88 -9.79
N ALA A 82 3.45 24.94 -10.52
CA ALA A 82 4.34 24.90 -11.69
C ALA A 82 5.82 24.58 -11.36
N MET A 83 6.18 24.47 -10.08
CA MET A 83 7.46 23.96 -9.59
C MET A 83 7.19 23.02 -8.42
N GLY A 84 7.53 21.74 -8.57
CA GLY A 84 7.42 20.76 -7.49
C GLY A 84 8.38 21.14 -6.35
N ASN A 85 7.84 21.55 -5.21
CA ASN A 85 8.65 21.88 -4.04
C ASN A 85 8.88 20.62 -3.20
N GLU A 86 10.13 20.39 -2.80
CA GLU A 86 10.47 19.35 -1.83
C GLU A 86 9.99 19.78 -0.43
N ARG A 87 9.29 18.87 0.26
CA ARG A 87 8.82 19.08 1.63
C ARG A 87 9.48 18.08 2.58
N PRO A 88 9.77 18.50 3.84
CA PRO A 88 10.20 17.57 4.88
C PRO A 88 9.18 16.45 5.06
N TRP A 89 9.66 15.22 5.26
CA TRP A 89 8.79 14.08 5.50
C TRP A 89 7.92 14.26 6.76
N PRO A 90 6.58 14.16 6.66
CA PRO A 90 5.68 14.45 7.77
C PRO A 90 5.51 13.21 8.66
N LEU A 91 6.46 12.97 9.57
CA LEU A 91 6.41 11.83 10.48
C LEU A 91 5.22 11.96 11.46
N ALA A 92 4.41 10.91 11.57
CA ALA A 92 3.52 10.73 12.73
C ALA A 92 4.32 10.07 13.85
N HIS A 93 4.57 10.80 14.94
CA HIS A 93 5.46 10.35 16.01
C HIS A 93 4.90 9.19 16.85
N ILE A 94 3.58 9.05 16.89
CA ILE A 94 2.91 7.94 17.59
C ILE A 94 2.79 6.77 16.60
N PRO A 95 3.49 5.64 16.83
CA PRO A 95 3.40 4.49 15.95
C PRO A 95 2.02 3.82 16.07
N LEU A 96 1.55 3.24 14.96
CA LEU A 96 0.37 2.38 14.98
C LEU A 96 0.76 1.02 15.59
N ILE A 97 0.16 0.66 16.72
CA ILE A 97 0.41 -0.64 17.36
C ILE A 97 -0.57 -1.69 16.86
N ILE A 98 -0.06 -2.83 16.43
CA ILE A 98 -0.85 -4.00 16.01
C ILE A 98 -0.40 -5.19 16.86
N ASN A 99 -1.37 -5.88 17.47
CA ASN A 99 -1.11 -7.08 18.25
C ASN A 99 -0.89 -8.30 17.34
N GLU A 100 -0.28 -9.35 17.89
CA GLU A 100 0.08 -10.57 17.14
C GLU A 100 -1.13 -11.27 16.50
N ALA A 101 -2.28 -11.35 17.17
CA ALA A 101 -3.47 -12.03 16.67
C ALA A 101 -4.11 -11.32 15.46
N ASP A 102 -4.22 -9.98 15.54
CA ASP A 102 -4.63 -9.14 14.42
C ASP A 102 -3.65 -9.31 13.26
N TRP A 103 -2.35 -9.36 13.56
CA TRP A 103 -1.31 -9.48 12.56
C TRP A 103 -1.26 -10.85 11.87
N GLU A 104 -1.53 -11.93 12.59
CA GLU A 104 -1.68 -13.28 12.01
C GLU A 104 -2.84 -13.32 11.02
N THR A 105 -3.98 -12.72 11.38
CA THR A 105 -5.16 -12.60 10.50
C THR A 105 -4.83 -11.81 9.24
N ILE A 106 -4.18 -10.65 9.39
CA ILE A 106 -3.71 -9.83 8.25
C ILE A 106 -2.76 -10.64 7.38
N THR A 107 -1.80 -11.34 8.00
CA THR A 107 -0.77 -12.10 7.28
C THR A 107 -1.37 -13.20 6.43
N ASN A 108 -2.29 -14.00 6.98
CA ASN A 108 -2.91 -15.11 6.25
C ASN A 108 -3.75 -14.60 5.08
N GLY A 109 -4.62 -13.60 5.33
CA GLY A 109 -5.49 -13.11 4.27
C GLY A 109 -4.76 -12.34 3.18
N LEU A 110 -3.66 -11.64 3.48
CA LEU A 110 -2.84 -11.01 2.45
C LEU A 110 -2.05 -12.02 1.62
N LYS A 111 -1.62 -13.15 2.19
CA LYS A 111 -1.01 -14.25 1.40
C LYS A 111 -2.03 -14.86 0.45
N GLN A 112 -3.23 -15.14 0.93
CA GLN A 112 -4.33 -15.64 0.11
C GLN A 112 -4.64 -14.65 -1.03
N ARG A 113 -4.77 -13.36 -0.70
CA ARG A 113 -5.07 -12.32 -1.69
C ARG A 113 -3.97 -12.18 -2.74
N ALA A 114 -2.69 -12.24 -2.34
CA ALA A 114 -1.58 -12.19 -3.29
C ALA A 114 -1.58 -13.38 -4.26
N GLU A 115 -1.92 -14.58 -3.80
CA GLU A 115 -2.08 -15.77 -4.67
C GLU A 115 -3.32 -15.68 -5.57
N LEU A 116 -4.43 -15.12 -5.07
CA LEU A 116 -5.60 -14.85 -5.90
C LEU A 116 -5.26 -13.89 -7.05
N LEU A 117 -4.62 -12.77 -6.73
CA LEU A 117 -4.20 -11.76 -7.71
C LEU A 117 -3.22 -12.33 -8.74
N GLU A 118 -2.27 -13.18 -8.31
CA GLU A 118 -1.35 -13.89 -9.20
C GLU A 118 -2.11 -14.74 -10.23
N LYS A 119 -3.11 -15.53 -9.78
CA LYS A 119 -3.93 -16.36 -10.68
C LYS A 119 -4.75 -15.53 -11.66
N ILE A 120 -5.30 -14.40 -11.20
CA ILE A 120 -6.09 -13.49 -12.04
C ILE A 120 -5.24 -12.90 -13.17
N VAL A 121 -4.07 -12.32 -12.86
CA VAL A 121 -3.22 -11.72 -13.90
C VAL A 121 -2.62 -12.77 -14.85
N ALA A 122 -2.29 -13.95 -14.33
CA ALA A 122 -1.83 -15.06 -15.17
C ALA A 122 -2.90 -15.53 -16.15
N ASP A 123 -4.18 -15.52 -15.76
CA ASP A 123 -5.28 -15.82 -16.67
C ASP A 123 -5.49 -14.72 -17.72
N ILE A 124 -5.53 -13.44 -17.29
CA ILE A 124 -5.73 -12.27 -18.18
C ILE A 124 -4.70 -12.22 -19.30
N TYR A 125 -3.43 -12.50 -19.01
CA TYR A 125 -2.36 -12.52 -20.00
C TYR A 125 -2.12 -13.90 -20.63
N GLY A 126 -2.81 -14.94 -20.15
CA GLY A 126 -2.67 -16.32 -20.58
C GLY A 126 -3.89 -16.82 -21.33
N ASP A 127 -4.56 -17.82 -20.76
CA ASP A 127 -5.66 -18.55 -21.41
C ASP A 127 -6.99 -17.78 -21.44
N ASN A 128 -7.11 -16.70 -20.66
CA ASN A 128 -8.28 -15.81 -20.60
C ASN A 128 -9.59 -16.53 -20.26
N ARG A 129 -9.53 -17.54 -19.39
CA ARG A 129 -10.68 -18.36 -18.99
C ARG A 129 -11.66 -17.60 -18.13
N LEU A 130 -11.22 -16.65 -17.31
CA LEU A 130 -12.11 -15.85 -16.47
C LEU A 130 -13.11 -15.05 -17.32
N VAL A 131 -12.68 -14.57 -18.49
CA VAL A 131 -13.58 -13.90 -19.44
C VAL A 131 -14.41 -14.92 -20.22
N GLU A 132 -13.81 -16.01 -20.69
CA GLU A 132 -14.53 -17.07 -21.42
C GLU A 132 -15.68 -17.68 -20.61
N GLU A 133 -15.46 -17.90 -19.32
CA GLU A 133 -16.44 -18.48 -18.38
C GLU A 133 -17.42 -17.43 -17.82
N GLY A 134 -17.29 -16.16 -18.21
CA GLY A 134 -18.18 -15.07 -17.80
C GLY A 134 -18.00 -14.58 -16.37
N LEU A 135 -16.86 -14.90 -15.73
CA LEU A 135 -16.52 -14.42 -14.38
C LEU A 135 -16.00 -12.97 -14.41
N LEU A 136 -15.34 -12.57 -15.51
CA LEU A 136 -14.90 -11.21 -15.77
C LEU A 136 -15.55 -10.68 -17.06
N PRO A 137 -16.14 -9.47 -17.03
CA PRO A 137 -16.65 -8.82 -18.24
C PRO A 137 -15.51 -8.49 -19.21
N PRO A 138 -15.65 -8.78 -20.52
CA PRO A 138 -14.60 -8.50 -21.50
C PRO A 138 -14.29 -7.01 -21.62
N GLU A 139 -15.30 -6.13 -21.46
CA GLU A 139 -15.11 -4.68 -21.48
C GLU A 139 -14.22 -4.17 -20.33
N LEU A 140 -14.23 -4.84 -19.18
CA LEU A 140 -13.41 -4.46 -18.02
C LEU A 140 -11.90 -4.66 -18.30
N ILE A 141 -11.57 -5.57 -19.22
CA ILE A 141 -10.19 -5.82 -19.65
C ILE A 141 -9.86 -4.99 -20.89
N ALA A 142 -10.69 -5.08 -21.93
CA ALA A 142 -10.37 -4.55 -23.25
C ALA A 142 -10.30 -3.00 -23.31
N GLN A 143 -11.02 -2.31 -22.43
CA GLN A 143 -11.04 -0.85 -22.31
C GLN A 143 -10.03 -0.31 -21.29
N ASN A 144 -9.40 -1.19 -20.52
CA ASN A 144 -8.52 -0.79 -19.44
C ASN A 144 -7.18 -0.27 -19.97
N SER A 145 -6.79 0.94 -19.56
CA SER A 145 -5.51 1.53 -19.97
C SER A 145 -4.30 0.78 -19.42
N GLU A 146 -4.46 0.05 -18.32
CA GLU A 146 -3.41 -0.79 -17.74
C GLU A 146 -3.26 -2.14 -18.45
N PHE A 147 -4.21 -2.51 -19.33
CA PHE A 147 -4.10 -3.74 -20.11
C PHE A 147 -3.16 -3.58 -21.31
N LEU A 148 -1.92 -4.05 -21.12
CA LEU A 148 -0.89 -4.02 -22.16
C LEU A 148 -1.03 -5.17 -23.17
N ARG A 149 -1.82 -4.96 -24.23
CA ARG A 149 -2.01 -5.95 -25.32
C ARG A 149 -0.72 -6.58 -25.88
N PRO A 150 0.41 -5.86 -26.04
CA PRO A 150 1.66 -6.47 -26.52
C PRO A 150 2.23 -7.58 -25.62
N LEU A 151 1.74 -7.72 -24.38
CA LEU A 151 2.20 -8.71 -23.41
C LEU A 151 1.34 -9.97 -23.33
N VAL A 152 0.25 -10.06 -24.10
CA VAL A 152 -0.57 -11.28 -24.14
C VAL A 152 0.27 -12.47 -24.62
N GLY A 153 0.23 -13.57 -23.88
CA GLY A 153 1.01 -14.78 -24.11
C GLY A 153 2.46 -14.72 -23.62
N VAL A 154 2.93 -13.59 -23.10
CA VAL A 154 4.28 -13.46 -22.55
C VAL A 154 4.33 -14.03 -21.15
N LYS A 155 5.11 -15.10 -20.96
CA LYS A 155 5.26 -15.76 -19.66
C LYS A 155 6.49 -15.20 -18.92
N PRO A 156 6.35 -14.75 -17.67
CA PRO A 156 7.50 -14.32 -16.87
C PRO A 156 8.53 -15.45 -16.70
N VAL A 157 9.81 -15.12 -16.87
CA VAL A 157 10.93 -16.08 -16.71
C VAL A 157 10.97 -16.67 -15.30
N SER A 158 10.61 -15.87 -14.30
CA SER A 158 10.52 -16.32 -12.91
C SER A 158 9.37 -17.30 -12.66
N GLY A 159 8.46 -17.47 -13.63
CA GLY A 159 7.21 -18.24 -13.48
C GLY A 159 6.08 -17.48 -12.79
N HIS A 160 6.31 -16.23 -12.37
CA HIS A 160 5.33 -15.43 -11.62
C HIS A 160 5.23 -14.01 -12.15
N PHE A 161 4.02 -13.45 -12.12
CA PHE A 161 3.78 -12.04 -12.46
C PHE A 161 4.06 -11.12 -11.28
N LEU A 162 3.64 -11.52 -10.08
CA LEU A 162 3.73 -10.73 -8.85
C LEU A 162 4.86 -11.22 -7.95
N HIS A 163 5.65 -10.28 -7.46
CA HIS A 163 6.74 -10.53 -6.52
C HIS A 163 6.80 -9.53 -5.36
N PHE A 164 6.32 -8.31 -5.55
CA PHE A 164 6.29 -7.28 -4.53
C PHE A 164 4.99 -6.49 -4.63
N CYS A 165 4.11 -6.67 -3.66
CA CYS A 165 2.78 -6.06 -3.61
C CYS A 165 2.67 -5.16 -2.38
N ALA A 166 1.77 -4.18 -2.43
CA ALA A 166 1.31 -3.50 -1.23
C ALA A 166 -0.21 -3.55 -1.15
N PHE A 167 -0.73 -3.60 0.07
CA PHE A 167 -2.16 -3.70 0.36
C PHE A 167 -2.56 -2.59 1.30
N GLU A 168 -3.60 -1.87 0.93
CA GLU A 168 -4.17 -0.80 1.73
C GLU A 168 -5.24 -1.39 2.63
N LEU A 169 -5.07 -1.22 3.93
CA LEU A 169 -5.96 -1.75 4.95
C LEU A 169 -6.57 -0.61 5.76
N GLY A 170 -7.79 -0.86 6.22
CA GLY A 170 -8.47 -0.03 7.22
C GLY A 170 -9.33 -0.91 8.09
N ARG A 171 -9.57 -0.49 9.33
CA ARG A 171 -10.51 -1.18 10.20
C ARG A 171 -11.92 -0.66 9.93
N GLY A 172 -12.82 -1.57 9.57
CA GLY A 172 -14.22 -1.26 9.31
C GLY A 172 -15.03 -0.99 10.59
N PRO A 173 -16.28 -0.53 10.46
CA PRO A 173 -17.15 -0.19 11.60
C PRO A 173 -17.41 -1.33 12.58
N ASP A 174 -17.26 -2.58 12.14
CA ASP A 174 -17.40 -3.80 12.94
C ASP A 174 -16.12 -4.15 13.73
N GLY A 175 -15.03 -3.40 13.50
CA GLY A 175 -13.73 -3.65 14.11
C GLY A 175 -12.85 -4.64 13.32
N SER A 176 -13.31 -5.16 12.19
CA SER A 176 -12.55 -6.09 11.34
C SER A 176 -11.60 -5.36 10.40
N TRP A 177 -10.48 -5.98 10.04
CA TRP A 177 -9.56 -5.45 9.03
C TRP A 177 -10.08 -5.71 7.62
N TRP A 178 -10.18 -4.66 6.81
CA TRP A 178 -10.67 -4.72 5.43
C TRP A 178 -9.58 -4.28 4.46
N VAL A 179 -9.56 -4.89 3.27
CA VAL A 179 -8.76 -4.40 2.15
C VAL A 179 -9.49 -3.25 1.46
N LEU A 180 -8.81 -2.12 1.38
CA LEU A 180 -9.27 -0.89 0.72
C LEU A 180 -8.79 -0.79 -0.72
N GLY A 181 -7.69 -1.46 -1.05
CA GLY A 181 -7.17 -1.56 -2.41
C GLY A 181 -5.82 -2.25 -2.50
N ASP A 182 -5.49 -2.68 -3.72
CA ASP A 182 -4.28 -3.44 -4.05
C ASP A 182 -3.31 -2.57 -4.83
N ARG A 183 -2.01 -2.78 -4.61
CA ARG A 183 -0.92 -2.15 -5.36
C ARG A 183 0.03 -3.21 -5.91
N THR A 184 -0.03 -3.41 -7.22
CA THR A 184 0.62 -4.50 -7.95
C THR A 184 1.44 -4.01 -9.14
N GLN A 185 1.32 -2.73 -9.54
CA GLN A 185 2.07 -2.10 -10.62
C GLN A 185 3.53 -1.88 -10.20
N ALA A 186 3.75 -0.88 -9.34
CA ALA A 186 5.05 -0.45 -8.84
C ALA A 186 4.90 0.19 -7.44
N PRO A 187 4.42 -0.56 -6.43
CA PRO A 187 4.07 -0.02 -5.12
C PRO A 187 5.25 0.68 -4.41
N SER A 188 4.97 1.87 -3.89
CA SER A 188 5.88 2.68 -3.07
C SER A 188 5.56 2.62 -1.57
N GLY A 189 6.43 3.19 -0.75
CA GLY A 189 6.28 3.35 0.69
C GLY A 189 7.12 2.39 1.54
N ALA A 190 7.69 1.33 0.98
CA ALA A 190 8.41 0.32 1.76
C ALA A 190 9.72 0.88 2.36
N GLY A 191 10.44 1.70 1.59
CA GLY A 191 11.63 2.38 2.10
C GLY A 191 11.28 3.46 3.13
N PHE A 192 10.13 4.13 2.98
CA PHE A 192 9.63 5.06 3.99
C PHE A 192 9.21 4.36 5.28
N ALA A 193 8.59 3.17 5.22
CA ALA A 193 8.30 2.35 6.40
C ALA A 193 9.59 1.99 7.16
N LEU A 194 10.65 1.65 6.43
CA LEU A 194 11.96 1.37 7.02
C LEU A 194 12.60 2.61 7.66
N GLU A 195 12.57 3.76 6.99
CA GLU A 195 13.10 5.02 7.55
C GLU A 195 12.30 5.51 8.77
N ASN A 196 10.96 5.41 8.72
CA ASN A 196 10.11 5.68 9.88
C ASN A 196 10.53 4.80 11.07
N ARG A 197 10.78 3.51 10.85
CA ARG A 197 11.26 2.60 11.90
C ARG A 197 12.61 3.01 12.47
N VAL A 198 13.53 3.48 11.64
CA VAL A 198 14.85 3.94 12.11
C VAL A 198 14.71 5.22 12.93
N ALA A 199 13.90 6.18 12.47
CA ALA A 199 13.64 7.44 13.17
C ALA A 199 12.99 7.20 14.53
N THR A 200 11.90 6.44 14.59
CA THR A 200 11.18 6.11 15.83
C THR A 200 12.06 5.32 16.81
N THR A 201 12.81 4.32 16.32
CA THR A 201 13.71 3.52 17.16
C THR A 201 14.83 4.35 17.77
N ARG A 202 15.37 5.34 17.04
CA ARG A 202 16.41 6.24 17.55
C ARG A 202 15.84 7.18 18.62
N ALA A 203 14.66 7.75 18.38
CA ALA A 203 14.03 8.68 19.31
C ALA A 203 13.48 8.00 20.57
N LEU A 204 13.01 6.75 20.45
CA LEU A 204 12.29 6.02 21.49
C LEU A 204 13.00 4.70 21.87
N SER A 205 14.33 4.69 21.88
CA SER A 205 15.13 3.46 22.03
C SER A 205 14.85 2.63 23.30
N ASP A 206 14.67 3.29 24.44
CA ASP A 206 14.29 2.69 25.73
C ASP A 206 12.85 2.17 25.73
N VAL A 207 11.91 2.91 25.15
CA VAL A 207 10.51 2.50 24.98
C VAL A 207 10.41 1.27 24.08
N ASN A 208 11.13 1.30 22.96
CA ASN A 208 11.21 0.18 22.01
C ASN A 208 11.80 -1.06 22.67
N ALA A 209 12.83 -0.94 23.50
CA ALA A 209 13.39 -2.09 24.21
C ALA A 209 12.40 -2.79 25.17
N GLY A 210 11.39 -2.06 25.65
CA GLY A 210 10.31 -2.61 26.50
C GLY A 210 9.14 -3.22 25.72
N LEU A 211 9.14 -3.09 24.38
CA LEU A 211 8.11 -3.59 23.48
C LEU A 211 8.76 -4.65 22.58
N ASN A 212 8.23 -5.86 22.51
CA ASN A 212 8.79 -6.91 21.66
C ASN A 212 8.43 -6.66 20.19
N ILE A 213 9.05 -5.65 19.57
CA ILE A 213 8.68 -5.22 18.23
C ILE A 213 9.40 -6.08 17.19
N HIS A 214 8.65 -6.61 16.23
CA HIS A 214 9.23 -7.35 15.11
C HIS A 214 10.15 -6.46 14.26
N ARG A 215 11.28 -7.03 13.83
CA ARG A 215 12.27 -6.35 12.99
C ARG A 215 11.90 -6.47 11.51
N LEU A 216 11.97 -5.35 10.78
CA LEU A 216 11.71 -5.31 9.33
C LEU A 216 12.86 -5.90 8.49
N ALA A 217 14.08 -5.96 9.04
CA ALA A 217 15.28 -6.33 8.29
C ALA A 217 15.21 -7.74 7.67
N ALA A 218 14.50 -8.68 8.30
CA ALA A 218 14.34 -10.04 7.78
C ALA A 218 13.59 -10.05 6.44
N PHE A 219 12.45 -9.35 6.36
CA PHE A 219 11.65 -9.21 5.14
C PHE A 219 12.48 -8.72 3.96
N PHE A 220 13.24 -7.63 4.16
CA PHE A 220 14.08 -7.04 3.11
C PHE A 220 15.24 -7.94 2.69
N ARG A 221 15.86 -8.63 3.65
CA ARG A 221 16.93 -9.60 3.37
C ARG A 221 16.39 -10.77 2.55
N ASP A 222 15.24 -11.31 2.90
CA ASP A 222 14.67 -12.49 2.24
C ASP A 222 14.19 -12.13 0.82
N PHE A 223 13.62 -10.93 0.64
CA PHE A 223 13.31 -10.40 -0.70
C PHE A 223 14.58 -10.18 -1.54
N ARG A 224 15.61 -9.56 -0.97
CA ARG A 224 16.92 -9.38 -1.63
C ARG A 224 17.50 -10.71 -2.09
N ASN A 225 17.54 -11.70 -1.22
CA ASN A 225 18.05 -13.04 -1.54
C ASN A 225 17.27 -13.67 -2.70
N THR A 226 15.96 -13.45 -2.77
CA THR A 226 15.11 -13.92 -3.87
C THR A 226 15.51 -13.27 -5.20
N LEU A 227 15.72 -11.94 -5.22
CA LEU A 227 16.17 -11.23 -6.42
C LEU A 227 17.53 -11.73 -6.91
N PHE A 228 18.51 -11.87 -6.01
CA PHE A 228 19.84 -12.39 -6.37
C PHE A 228 19.78 -13.85 -6.82
N GLY A 229 18.97 -14.69 -6.18
CA GLY A 229 18.77 -16.08 -6.59
C GLY A 229 18.14 -16.23 -7.97
N GLN A 230 17.31 -15.26 -8.41
CA GLN A 230 16.84 -15.19 -9.80
C GLN A 230 17.98 -14.78 -10.74
N ALA A 231 18.79 -13.78 -10.36
CA ALA A 231 19.87 -13.28 -11.19
C ALA A 231 21.04 -14.27 -11.38
N GLU A 232 21.41 -15.03 -10.34
CA GLU A 232 22.55 -15.95 -10.39
C GLU A 232 22.33 -17.11 -11.37
N LYS A 233 21.08 -17.58 -11.52
CA LYS A 233 20.74 -18.67 -12.45
C LYS A 233 21.15 -18.36 -13.89
N ASP A 234 21.14 -17.08 -14.27
CA ASP A 234 21.44 -16.64 -15.64
C ASP A 234 22.72 -15.80 -15.73
N GLY A 235 23.54 -15.76 -14.68
CA GLY A 235 24.83 -15.07 -14.66
C GLY A 235 24.75 -13.54 -14.84
N GLY A 236 23.60 -12.93 -14.55
CA GLY A 236 23.35 -11.50 -14.68
C GLY A 236 23.30 -10.77 -13.34
N ARG A 237 22.79 -9.54 -13.37
CA ARG A 237 22.73 -8.62 -12.22
C ARG A 237 21.30 -8.16 -11.92
N VAL A 238 21.11 -7.75 -10.67
CA VAL A 238 19.88 -7.14 -10.16
C VAL A 238 20.03 -5.61 -10.12
N GLY A 239 19.02 -4.88 -10.59
CA GLY A 239 18.93 -3.43 -10.47
C GLY A 239 17.52 -2.95 -10.13
N ILE A 240 17.41 -1.71 -9.67
CA ILE A 240 16.16 -0.96 -9.55
C ILE A 240 16.07 -0.05 -10.77
N LEU A 241 14.98 -0.17 -11.55
CA LEU A 241 14.67 0.75 -12.64
C LEU A 241 13.83 1.90 -12.10
N THR A 242 14.38 3.11 -12.13
CA THR A 242 13.74 4.34 -11.64
C THR A 242 13.42 5.29 -12.80
N PRO A 243 12.30 6.04 -12.74
CA PRO A 243 12.00 7.10 -13.71
C PRO A 243 12.86 8.36 -13.54
N GLY A 244 13.77 8.37 -12.55
CA GLY A 244 14.71 9.45 -12.29
C GLY A 244 14.28 10.44 -11.20
N GLN A 245 15.12 11.44 -10.97
CA GLN A 245 15.05 12.36 -9.81
C GLN A 245 13.78 13.22 -9.73
N LEU A 246 13.06 13.36 -10.85
CA LEU A 246 11.84 14.18 -10.91
C LEU A 246 10.59 13.46 -10.39
N ASN A 247 10.71 12.18 -10.05
CA ASN A 247 9.62 11.40 -9.50
C ASN A 247 9.44 11.62 -7.98
N GLU A 248 8.19 11.64 -7.54
CA GLU A 248 7.81 11.92 -6.14
C GLU A 248 8.38 10.95 -5.11
N THR A 249 8.68 9.70 -5.48
CA THR A 249 9.24 8.68 -4.60
C THR A 249 10.70 8.34 -4.92
N TYR A 250 11.42 9.19 -5.67
CA TYR A 250 12.82 8.93 -6.03
C TYR A 250 13.73 8.70 -4.81
N PHE A 251 13.51 9.45 -3.72
CA PHE A 251 14.22 9.25 -2.45
C PHE A 251 14.16 7.79 -2.01
N GLU A 252 12.97 7.18 -2.03
CA GLU A 252 12.76 5.79 -1.66
C GLU A 252 13.56 4.84 -2.56
N HIS A 253 13.60 5.12 -3.87
CA HIS A 253 14.29 4.27 -4.84
C HIS A 253 15.80 4.25 -4.55
N ALA A 254 16.40 5.43 -4.35
CA ALA A 254 17.80 5.57 -4.01
C ALA A 254 18.12 4.97 -2.63
N TYR A 255 17.23 5.19 -1.66
CA TYR A 255 17.38 4.66 -0.32
C TYR A 255 17.39 3.13 -0.29
N ILE A 256 16.39 2.49 -0.91
CA ILE A 256 16.30 1.02 -0.98
C ILE A 256 17.44 0.44 -1.81
N ALA A 257 17.83 1.07 -2.92
CA ALA A 257 18.98 0.64 -3.71
C ALA A 257 20.24 0.55 -2.85
N ARG A 258 20.52 1.61 -2.07
CA ARG A 258 21.65 1.64 -1.14
C ARG A 258 21.51 0.61 -0.02
N TYR A 259 20.33 0.50 0.58
CA TYR A 259 20.08 -0.41 1.71
C TYR A 259 20.25 -1.88 1.31
N LEU A 260 19.80 -2.26 0.12
CA LEU A 260 19.89 -3.63 -0.41
C LEU A 260 21.15 -3.88 -1.26
N GLY A 261 21.97 -2.85 -1.51
CA GLY A 261 23.14 -2.96 -2.37
C GLY A 261 22.80 -3.34 -3.80
N LEU A 262 21.75 -2.73 -4.36
CA LEU A 262 21.31 -2.88 -5.75
C LEU A 262 21.79 -1.70 -6.59
N MET A 263 21.97 -1.90 -7.89
CA MET A 263 22.16 -0.78 -8.83
C MET A 263 20.88 0.05 -8.90
N LEU A 264 21.01 1.38 -8.92
CA LEU A 264 19.92 2.29 -9.28
C LEU A 264 20.14 2.71 -10.73
N LEU A 265 19.20 2.37 -11.61
CA LEU A 265 19.33 2.51 -13.06
C LEU A 265 18.16 3.34 -13.61
N GLU A 266 18.46 4.29 -14.47
CA GLU A 266 17.48 4.98 -15.30
C GLU A 266 17.38 4.31 -16.68
N GLY A 267 16.34 4.64 -17.45
CA GLY A 267 16.13 4.03 -18.77
C GLY A 267 17.31 4.20 -19.74
N GLU A 268 18.06 5.31 -19.61
CA GLU A 268 19.23 5.63 -20.45
C GLU A 268 20.51 4.86 -20.07
N ASP A 269 20.59 4.36 -18.83
CA ASP A 269 21.69 3.50 -18.38
C ASP A 269 21.64 2.13 -19.04
N LEU A 270 20.48 1.76 -19.58
CA LEU A 270 20.18 0.48 -20.16
C LEU A 270 20.18 0.53 -21.70
N VAL A 271 20.46 -0.62 -22.30
CA VAL A 271 20.31 -0.85 -23.74
C VAL A 271 19.90 -2.30 -23.96
N VAL A 272 19.04 -2.53 -24.94
CA VAL A 272 18.70 -3.88 -25.39
C VAL A 272 19.57 -4.22 -26.60
N GLU A 273 20.36 -5.28 -26.49
CA GLU A 273 21.24 -5.77 -27.55
C GLU A 273 21.03 -7.27 -27.74
N ASN A 274 20.71 -7.71 -28.96
CA ASN A 274 20.40 -9.11 -29.30
C ASN A 274 19.33 -9.72 -28.36
N GLY A 275 18.29 -8.94 -28.07
CA GLY A 275 17.19 -9.34 -27.17
C GLY A 275 17.60 -9.54 -25.72
N LYS A 276 18.72 -8.96 -25.26
CA LYS A 276 19.19 -8.98 -23.86
C LYS A 276 19.33 -7.56 -23.31
N VAL A 277 18.94 -7.38 -22.05
CA VAL A 277 19.10 -6.10 -21.35
C VAL A 277 20.53 -5.99 -20.81
N MET A 278 21.19 -4.89 -21.16
CA MET A 278 22.56 -4.59 -20.77
C MET A 278 22.62 -3.23 -20.08
N VAL A 279 23.41 -3.11 -19.02
CA VAL A 279 23.77 -1.82 -18.40
C VAL A 279 25.07 -1.30 -19.00
N ARG A 280 25.12 0.02 -19.25
CA ARG A 280 26.32 0.73 -19.68
C ARG A 280 27.25 0.93 -18.49
N THR A 281 28.48 0.42 -18.59
CA THR A 281 29.53 0.65 -17.58
C THR A 281 30.79 1.18 -18.25
N VAL A 282 31.70 1.74 -17.45
CA VAL A 282 33.03 2.16 -17.94
C VAL A 282 33.86 1.00 -18.53
N ALA A 283 33.58 -0.24 -18.10
CA ALA A 283 34.24 -1.44 -18.62
C ALA A 283 33.51 -2.07 -19.82
N GLY A 284 32.44 -1.43 -20.31
CA GLY A 284 31.61 -1.92 -21.40
C GLY A 284 30.21 -2.36 -20.95
N LEU A 285 29.49 -3.02 -21.86
CA LEU A 285 28.13 -3.51 -21.60
C LEU A 285 28.16 -4.73 -20.69
N MET A 286 27.29 -4.75 -19.68
CA MET A 286 27.15 -5.85 -18.75
C MET A 286 25.70 -6.32 -18.66
N PRO A 287 25.42 -7.63 -18.63
CA PRO A 287 24.04 -8.12 -18.59
C PRO A 287 23.35 -7.78 -17.27
N VAL A 288 22.08 -7.41 -17.38
CA VAL A 288 21.11 -7.25 -16.30
C VAL A 288 19.94 -8.18 -16.59
N ASN A 289 19.57 -9.03 -15.64
CA ASN A 289 18.55 -10.05 -15.81
C ASN A 289 17.40 -9.92 -14.81
N VAL A 290 17.51 -9.06 -13.79
CA VAL A 290 16.42 -8.75 -12.87
C VAL A 290 16.32 -7.24 -12.68
N LEU A 291 15.15 -6.67 -12.97
CA LEU A 291 14.84 -5.26 -12.74
C LEU A 291 13.65 -5.11 -11.79
N TRP A 292 13.88 -4.52 -10.63
CA TRP A 292 12.82 -4.02 -9.78
C TRP A 292 12.34 -2.66 -10.30
N ARG A 293 11.21 -2.70 -11.01
CA ARG A 293 10.61 -1.56 -11.68
C ARG A 293 9.89 -0.66 -10.69
N ARG A 294 10.15 0.65 -10.78
CA ARG A 294 9.57 1.70 -9.94
C ARG A 294 8.83 2.78 -10.76
N MET A 295 8.28 2.38 -11.89
CA MET A 295 7.55 3.23 -12.84
C MET A 295 6.44 2.43 -13.49
N ASP A 296 5.40 3.09 -14.00
CA ASP A 296 4.30 2.43 -14.70
C ASP A 296 4.76 1.68 -15.95
N ALA A 297 4.12 0.53 -16.20
CA ALA A 297 4.57 -0.39 -17.24
C ALA A 297 4.50 0.22 -18.64
N SER A 298 3.51 1.08 -18.91
CA SER A 298 3.36 1.76 -20.20
C SER A 298 4.58 2.59 -20.61
N PHE A 299 5.33 3.12 -19.64
CA PHE A 299 6.49 3.98 -19.91
C PHE A 299 7.78 3.21 -20.16
N VAL A 300 7.80 1.89 -19.93
CA VAL A 300 9.03 1.10 -19.89
C VAL A 300 9.66 0.90 -21.27
N ASP A 301 8.84 0.79 -22.32
CA ASP A 301 9.33 0.61 -23.69
C ASP A 301 8.65 1.60 -24.66
N PRO A 302 9.39 2.61 -25.15
CA PRO A 302 8.83 3.56 -26.11
C PRO A 302 8.60 2.96 -27.52
N LEU A 303 9.15 1.80 -27.86
CA LEU A 303 8.93 1.21 -29.18
C LEU A 303 7.59 0.50 -29.30
N GLU A 304 7.17 -0.21 -28.25
CA GLU A 304 5.99 -1.07 -28.28
C GLU A 304 4.83 -0.61 -27.40
N LEU A 305 5.09 0.25 -26.40
CA LEU A 305 4.08 0.71 -25.45
C LEU A 305 3.78 2.19 -25.70
N ARG A 306 4.51 3.10 -25.06
CA ARG A 306 4.24 4.53 -25.07
C ARG A 306 5.34 5.30 -25.80
N TYR A 307 5.07 5.70 -27.05
CA TYR A 307 6.05 6.32 -27.94
C TYR A 307 6.64 7.65 -27.45
N ASP A 308 5.91 8.41 -26.62
CA ASP A 308 6.35 9.67 -26.01
C ASP A 308 7.04 9.46 -24.65
N SER A 309 7.32 8.22 -24.25
CA SER A 309 8.10 7.94 -23.04
C SER A 309 9.58 8.31 -23.25
N HIS A 310 10.10 9.14 -22.35
CA HIS A 310 11.51 9.52 -22.27
C HIS A 310 12.29 8.83 -21.14
N ILE A 311 11.61 7.98 -20.37
CA ILE A 311 12.16 7.34 -19.16
C ILE A 311 12.29 5.82 -19.31
N GLY A 312 11.81 5.26 -20.43
CA GLY A 312 11.92 3.84 -20.76
C GLY A 312 13.17 3.50 -21.56
N THR A 313 13.36 2.20 -21.81
CA THR A 313 14.45 1.67 -22.62
C THR A 313 13.86 0.98 -23.87
N PRO A 314 14.19 1.44 -25.08
CA PRO A 314 13.75 0.79 -26.32
C PRO A 314 14.07 -0.71 -26.37
N GLY A 315 13.08 -1.53 -26.72
CA GLY A 315 13.24 -2.99 -26.93
C GLY A 315 13.07 -3.82 -25.65
N MET A 316 12.64 -3.21 -24.55
CA MET A 316 12.43 -3.89 -23.29
C MET A 316 11.31 -4.96 -23.35
N VAL A 317 10.27 -4.72 -24.15
CA VAL A 317 9.21 -5.72 -24.40
C VAL A 317 9.79 -6.91 -25.17
N GLU A 318 10.62 -6.69 -26.18
CA GLU A 318 11.34 -7.75 -26.90
C GLU A 318 12.21 -8.59 -25.94
N ALA A 319 12.96 -7.92 -25.05
CA ALA A 319 13.81 -8.57 -24.06
C ALA A 319 13.03 -9.43 -23.05
N LEU A 320 11.81 -9.02 -22.69
CA LEU A 320 10.89 -9.82 -21.88
C LEU A 320 10.37 -11.02 -22.65
N ARG A 321 9.96 -10.85 -23.91
CA ARG A 321 9.48 -11.96 -24.76
C ARG A 321 10.54 -13.00 -25.03
N SER A 322 11.80 -12.59 -25.16
CA SER A 322 12.95 -13.50 -25.33
C SER A 322 13.32 -14.24 -24.05
N GLY A 323 12.74 -13.86 -22.91
CA GLY A 323 13.05 -14.42 -21.60
C GLY A 323 14.42 -14.01 -21.05
N SER A 324 14.96 -12.86 -21.46
CA SER A 324 16.28 -12.39 -21.03
C SER A 324 16.28 -11.59 -19.72
N ILE A 325 15.11 -11.11 -19.28
CA ILE A 325 14.93 -10.23 -18.12
C ILE A 325 13.69 -10.67 -17.34
N SER A 326 13.81 -10.67 -16.02
CA SER A 326 12.71 -10.74 -15.06
C SER A 326 12.39 -9.33 -14.57
N MET A 327 11.12 -8.93 -14.62
CA MET A 327 10.66 -7.67 -14.06
C MET A 327 9.87 -7.88 -12.79
N ILE A 328 10.17 -7.04 -11.80
CA ILE A 328 9.53 -7.07 -10.48
C ILE A 328 8.75 -5.76 -10.32
N ASN A 329 7.42 -5.75 -10.32
CA ASN A 329 6.55 -6.81 -10.85
C ASN A 329 6.58 -6.85 -12.38
N ALA A 330 6.06 -7.95 -12.95
CA ALA A 330 5.92 -8.10 -14.39
C ALA A 330 5.13 -6.91 -14.98
N MET A 331 5.36 -6.59 -16.25
CA MET A 331 4.60 -5.53 -16.90
C MET A 331 3.15 -5.97 -17.12
N GLY A 332 2.20 -5.04 -16.99
CA GLY A 332 0.76 -5.30 -17.13
C GLY A 332 0.04 -5.65 -15.83
N THR A 333 0.77 -5.84 -14.71
CA THR A 333 0.16 -6.15 -13.41
C THR A 333 -0.65 -4.99 -12.81
N GLY A 334 -0.51 -3.77 -13.34
CA GLY A 334 -1.32 -2.61 -12.93
C GLY A 334 -2.82 -2.77 -13.20
N ILE A 335 -3.21 -3.66 -14.12
CA ILE A 335 -4.63 -3.95 -14.37
C ILE A 335 -5.35 -4.42 -13.11
N LEU A 336 -4.65 -5.10 -12.21
CA LEU A 336 -5.20 -5.59 -10.95
C LEU A 336 -5.52 -4.48 -9.94
N GLU A 337 -4.97 -3.27 -10.11
CA GLU A 337 -5.30 -2.11 -9.27
C GLU A 337 -6.64 -1.46 -9.66
N THR A 338 -7.26 -1.93 -10.74
CA THR A 338 -8.50 -1.38 -11.27
C THR A 338 -9.65 -1.53 -10.29
N ARG A 339 -10.24 -0.40 -9.90
CA ARG A 339 -11.30 -0.34 -8.88
C ARG A 339 -12.47 -1.28 -9.13
N ALA A 340 -12.92 -1.44 -10.36
CA ALA A 340 -14.04 -2.33 -10.68
C ALA A 340 -13.75 -3.83 -10.45
N PHE A 341 -12.49 -4.27 -10.35
CA PHE A 341 -12.17 -5.66 -10.02
C PHE A 341 -12.69 -6.06 -8.64
N ALA A 342 -12.78 -5.11 -7.69
CA ALA A 342 -13.28 -5.36 -6.35
C ALA A 342 -14.70 -5.96 -6.33
N ALA A 343 -15.54 -5.64 -7.33
CA ALA A 343 -16.88 -6.21 -7.46
C ALA A 343 -16.86 -7.74 -7.74
N PHE A 344 -15.76 -8.27 -8.27
CA PHE A 344 -15.64 -9.66 -8.72
C PHE A 344 -14.78 -10.52 -7.78
N MET A 345 -13.94 -9.91 -6.94
CA MET A 345 -12.98 -10.61 -6.07
C MET A 345 -13.60 -11.72 -5.19
N PRO A 346 -14.78 -11.55 -4.55
CA PRO A 346 -15.38 -12.63 -3.77
C PRO A 346 -15.77 -13.86 -4.62
N GLY A 347 -16.24 -13.63 -5.85
CA GLY A 347 -16.58 -14.70 -6.79
C GLY A 347 -15.33 -15.39 -7.35
N LEU A 348 -14.31 -14.60 -7.69
CA LEU A 348 -13.02 -15.10 -8.19
C LEU A 348 -12.28 -15.92 -7.14
N SER A 349 -12.30 -15.50 -5.88
CA SER A 349 -11.71 -16.26 -4.76
C SER A 349 -12.31 -17.66 -4.67
N LYS A 350 -13.65 -17.77 -4.67
CA LYS A 350 -14.35 -19.06 -4.64
C LYS A 350 -14.04 -19.93 -5.85
N HIS A 351 -13.96 -19.33 -7.03
CA HIS A 351 -13.71 -20.07 -8.26
C HIS A 351 -12.25 -20.56 -8.36
N LEU A 352 -11.28 -19.68 -8.08
CA LEU A 352 -9.85 -19.95 -8.31
C LEU A 352 -9.16 -20.64 -7.12
N LEU A 353 -9.63 -20.40 -5.89
CA LEU A 353 -9.06 -20.95 -4.66
C LEU A 353 -9.99 -21.96 -3.96
N GLY A 354 -11.29 -21.96 -4.27
CA GLY A 354 -12.25 -22.86 -3.62
C GLY A 354 -12.75 -22.38 -2.25
N GLU A 355 -12.41 -21.15 -1.86
CA GLU A 355 -12.68 -20.58 -0.54
C GLU A 355 -13.15 -19.12 -0.64
N ALA A 356 -13.63 -18.57 0.46
CA ALA A 356 -13.97 -17.15 0.53
C ALA A 356 -12.73 -16.30 0.83
N LEU A 357 -12.81 -15.00 0.54
CA LEU A 357 -11.78 -14.05 0.96
C LEU A 357 -11.63 -14.09 2.48
N GLU A 358 -10.41 -14.32 2.94
CA GLU A 358 -10.05 -14.31 4.37
C GLU A 358 -10.13 -12.90 4.96
N LEU A 359 -9.66 -11.90 4.21
CA LEU A 359 -9.88 -10.49 4.53
C LEU A 359 -11.01 -9.95 3.66
N PRO A 360 -12.06 -9.40 4.26
CA PRO A 360 -13.11 -8.72 3.49
C PRO A 360 -12.53 -7.49 2.78
N GLU A 361 -13.25 -7.04 1.76
CA GLU A 361 -12.95 -5.80 1.06
C GLU A 361 -14.18 -4.89 1.02
N MET A 362 -13.96 -3.63 0.65
CA MET A 362 -15.02 -2.64 0.52
C MET A 362 -16.06 -3.08 -0.50
N ALA A 363 -17.34 -3.09 -0.09
CA ALA A 363 -18.43 -3.44 -0.99
C ALA A 363 -18.44 -2.52 -2.22
N THR A 364 -18.39 -3.13 -3.40
CA THR A 364 -18.22 -2.44 -4.68
C THR A 364 -19.23 -2.98 -5.69
N TRP A 365 -19.92 -2.06 -6.37
CA TRP A 365 -20.92 -2.34 -7.40
C TRP A 365 -20.46 -1.71 -8.71
N TRP A 366 -20.18 -2.54 -9.72
CA TRP A 366 -19.81 -2.04 -11.04
C TRP A 366 -21.05 -1.80 -11.90
N CYS A 367 -21.24 -0.54 -12.33
CA CYS A 367 -22.46 -0.11 -13.02
C CYS A 367 -22.56 -0.62 -14.47
N GLY A 368 -21.56 -1.37 -14.96
CA GLY A 368 -21.66 -2.13 -16.20
C GLY A 368 -22.74 -3.23 -16.11
N GLN A 369 -22.86 -3.87 -14.95
CA GLN A 369 -23.93 -4.83 -14.69
C GLN A 369 -25.23 -4.10 -14.32
N ARG A 370 -26.35 -4.61 -14.85
CA ARG A 370 -27.64 -3.91 -14.78
C ARG A 370 -28.16 -3.79 -13.34
N ALA A 371 -28.12 -4.86 -12.56
CA ALA A 371 -28.69 -4.87 -11.21
C ALA A 371 -27.89 -3.98 -10.26
N GLU A 372 -26.57 -4.01 -10.40
CA GLU A 372 -25.59 -3.21 -9.68
C GLU A 372 -25.77 -1.73 -10.02
N ARG A 373 -25.97 -1.40 -11.29
CA ARG A 373 -26.29 -0.04 -11.73
C ARG A 373 -27.60 0.47 -11.12
N GLU A 374 -28.66 -0.33 -11.15
CA GLU A 374 -29.96 0.04 -10.55
C GLU A 374 -29.79 0.28 -9.04
N TYR A 375 -29.09 -0.61 -8.33
CA TYR A 375 -28.76 -0.44 -6.91
C TYR A 375 -28.00 0.86 -6.63
N VAL A 376 -26.99 1.18 -7.44
CA VAL A 376 -26.21 2.42 -7.27
C VAL A 376 -27.06 3.67 -7.50
N LEU A 377 -27.97 3.65 -8.48
CA LEU A 377 -28.87 4.78 -8.75
C LEU A 377 -29.89 5.00 -7.63
N ASP A 378 -30.41 3.90 -7.07
CA ASP A 378 -31.40 3.91 -5.98
C ASP A 378 -30.79 4.32 -4.64
N ASN A 379 -29.53 3.93 -4.38
CA ASN A 379 -28.81 4.19 -3.13
C ASN A 379 -27.75 5.29 -3.25
N PHE A 380 -27.82 6.10 -4.32
CA PHE A 380 -26.79 7.05 -4.75
C PHE A 380 -26.21 7.90 -3.61
N ASP A 381 -27.06 8.44 -2.74
CA ASP A 381 -26.64 9.37 -1.68
C ASP A 381 -25.80 8.70 -0.58
N SER A 382 -25.92 7.37 -0.43
CA SER A 382 -25.18 6.60 0.58
C SER A 382 -23.83 6.07 0.08
N LEU A 383 -23.55 6.19 -1.22
CA LEU A 383 -22.41 5.55 -1.87
C LEU A 383 -21.36 6.58 -2.30
N MET A 384 -20.10 6.15 -2.29
CA MET A 384 -19.01 6.80 -2.99
C MET A 384 -19.10 6.41 -4.47
N ILE A 385 -19.21 7.40 -5.36
CA ILE A 385 -19.34 7.17 -6.80
C ILE A 385 -18.10 7.68 -7.50
N GLY A 386 -17.50 6.86 -8.37
CA GLY A 386 -16.31 7.25 -9.11
C GLY A 386 -16.02 6.36 -10.32
N PRO A 387 -14.93 6.64 -11.05
CA PRO A 387 -14.54 5.91 -12.25
C PRO A 387 -14.20 4.43 -11.95
N ALA A 388 -14.72 3.53 -12.78
CA ALA A 388 -14.49 2.08 -12.69
C ALA A 388 -13.04 1.69 -12.96
N PHE A 389 -12.38 2.42 -13.87
CA PHE A 389 -11.02 2.14 -14.33
C PHE A 389 -9.92 2.89 -13.54
N ALA A 390 -10.28 3.62 -12.48
CA ALA A 390 -9.27 4.24 -11.65
C ALA A 390 -8.45 3.19 -10.90
N THR A 391 -7.15 3.42 -10.83
CA THR A 391 -6.20 2.64 -10.02
C THR A 391 -5.92 3.30 -8.67
N THR A 392 -6.42 4.53 -8.45
CA THR A 392 -6.31 5.25 -7.18
C THR A 392 -7.41 4.84 -6.20
N LEU A 393 -7.09 4.89 -4.90
CA LEU A 393 -8.07 4.61 -3.85
C LEU A 393 -9.21 5.63 -3.90
N PRO A 394 -10.44 5.25 -3.51
CA PRO A 394 -11.61 6.13 -3.62
C PRO A 394 -11.47 7.44 -2.85
N PHE A 395 -10.77 7.43 -1.71
CA PHE A 395 -10.54 8.60 -0.86
C PHE A 395 -9.30 9.42 -1.26
N ASP A 396 -8.45 8.89 -2.15
CA ASP A 396 -7.32 9.64 -2.73
C ASP A 396 -7.73 10.31 -4.07
N ASP A 397 -8.81 9.84 -4.71
CA ASP A 397 -9.32 10.35 -5.99
C ASP A 397 -10.37 11.47 -5.81
N LEU A 398 -9.95 12.59 -5.21
CA LEU A 398 -10.86 13.70 -4.88
C LEU A 398 -11.45 14.43 -6.10
N ARG A 399 -10.92 14.19 -7.30
CA ARG A 399 -11.41 14.80 -8.55
C ARG A 399 -12.38 13.89 -9.29
N GLY A 400 -12.19 12.57 -9.22
CA GLY A 400 -13.02 11.59 -9.90
C GLY A 400 -14.09 10.95 -9.03
N THR A 401 -13.92 10.97 -7.71
CA THR A 401 -14.76 10.22 -6.77
C THR A 401 -15.35 11.12 -5.69
N ALA A 402 -16.65 10.97 -5.41
CA ALA A 402 -17.31 11.72 -4.35
C ALA A 402 -18.48 10.95 -3.74
N LEU A 403 -18.82 11.30 -2.50
CA LEU A 403 -20.00 10.80 -1.80
C LEU A 403 -21.25 11.40 -2.48
N GLY A 404 -22.23 10.56 -2.82
CA GLY A 404 -23.44 11.06 -3.47
C GLY A 404 -24.13 12.16 -2.66
N ALA A 405 -24.21 12.00 -1.33
CA ALA A 405 -24.80 13.01 -0.44
C ALA A 405 -24.08 14.38 -0.45
N SER A 406 -22.80 14.47 -0.85
CA SER A 406 -22.08 15.74 -0.89
C SER A 406 -22.27 16.53 -2.19
N MET A 407 -22.98 15.97 -3.18
CA MET A 407 -23.23 16.61 -4.48
C MET A 407 -24.51 17.47 -4.47
N THR A 408 -24.54 18.53 -5.28
CA THR A 408 -25.78 19.30 -5.53
C THR A 408 -26.77 18.48 -6.37
N ALA A 409 -28.05 18.86 -6.37
CA ALA A 409 -29.08 18.16 -7.16
C ALA A 409 -28.73 18.11 -8.66
N GLU A 410 -28.22 19.21 -9.21
CA GLU A 410 -27.82 19.30 -10.62
C GLU A 410 -26.64 18.38 -10.93
N GLN A 411 -25.65 18.29 -10.03
CA GLN A 411 -24.52 17.38 -10.16
C GLN A 411 -24.98 15.91 -10.13
N LYS A 412 -25.92 15.58 -9.23
CA LYS A 412 -26.51 14.24 -9.14
C LYS A 412 -27.23 13.86 -10.43
N ASP A 413 -28.09 14.73 -10.96
CA ASP A 413 -28.86 14.44 -12.17
C ASP A 413 -27.94 14.19 -13.38
N VAL A 414 -26.90 15.01 -13.53
CA VAL A 414 -25.90 14.83 -14.60
C VAL A 414 -25.16 13.50 -14.45
N LEU A 415 -24.70 13.17 -13.24
CA LEU A 415 -23.94 11.93 -13.01
C LEU A 415 -24.83 10.69 -13.13
N LYS A 416 -26.08 10.72 -12.63
CA LYS A 416 -27.05 9.64 -12.80
C LYS A 416 -27.36 9.39 -14.28
N ALA A 417 -27.53 10.43 -15.09
CA ALA A 417 -27.74 10.30 -16.53
C ALA A 417 -26.51 9.69 -17.25
N ARG A 418 -25.30 10.03 -16.81
CA ARG A 418 -24.07 9.39 -17.31
C ARG A 418 -23.99 7.92 -16.93
N ILE A 419 -24.23 7.57 -15.67
CA ILE A 419 -24.25 6.18 -15.19
C ILE A 419 -25.30 5.36 -15.95
N ALA A 420 -26.48 5.94 -16.22
CA ALA A 420 -27.53 5.26 -16.98
C ALA A 420 -27.13 4.95 -18.44
N SER A 421 -26.30 5.78 -19.06
CA SER A 421 -25.88 5.64 -20.46
C SER A 421 -24.53 4.92 -20.65
N HIS A 422 -23.60 5.10 -19.72
CA HIS A 422 -22.22 4.63 -19.75
C HIS A 422 -21.84 3.95 -18.43
N GLY A 423 -22.70 3.04 -17.97
CA GLY A 423 -22.54 2.41 -16.65
C GLY A 423 -21.20 1.69 -16.47
N GLY A 424 -20.62 1.11 -17.53
CA GLY A 424 -19.32 0.43 -17.47
C GLY A 424 -18.17 1.32 -16.97
N ASP A 425 -18.30 2.65 -17.07
CA ASP A 425 -17.26 3.59 -16.66
C ASP A 425 -17.33 3.94 -15.17
N TYR A 426 -18.32 3.44 -14.43
CA TYR A 426 -18.58 3.85 -13.05
C TYR A 426 -18.73 2.68 -12.08
N VAL A 427 -18.30 2.92 -10.84
CA VAL A 427 -18.60 2.06 -9.70
C VAL A 427 -19.28 2.88 -8.60
N GLY A 428 -20.15 2.22 -7.84
CA GLY A 428 -20.53 2.66 -6.50
C GLY A 428 -19.78 1.84 -5.47
N GLN A 429 -19.36 2.46 -4.37
CA GLN A 429 -18.70 1.79 -3.26
C GLN A 429 -19.28 2.25 -1.92
N GLU A 430 -19.25 1.37 -0.93
CA GLU A 430 -19.67 1.74 0.42
C GLU A 430 -18.77 2.85 0.98
N SER A 431 -19.38 3.82 1.68
CA SER A 431 -18.62 4.87 2.35
C SER A 431 -17.92 4.30 3.58
N VAL A 432 -16.61 4.08 3.48
CA VAL A 432 -15.82 3.56 4.61
C VAL A 432 -15.55 4.67 5.62
N ARG A 433 -16.03 4.47 6.85
CA ARG A 433 -15.54 5.22 8.02
C ARG A 433 -14.31 4.52 8.56
N LEU A 434 -13.15 5.00 8.14
CA LEU A 434 -11.86 4.48 8.58
C LEU A 434 -11.66 4.72 10.07
N SER A 435 -11.01 3.77 10.74
CA SER A 435 -10.66 3.91 12.16
C SER A 435 -9.75 5.10 12.43
N THR A 436 -9.74 5.53 13.69
CA THR A 436 -8.82 6.57 14.16
C THR A 436 -7.63 5.99 14.92
N THR A 437 -6.52 6.72 14.91
CA THR A 437 -5.35 6.45 15.75
C THR A 437 -4.96 7.73 16.51
N PRO A 438 -4.36 7.66 17.71
CA PRO A 438 -3.89 8.84 18.42
C PRO A 438 -2.72 9.51 17.71
N VAL A 439 -2.81 10.82 17.52
CA VAL A 439 -1.72 11.70 17.09
C VAL A 439 -1.39 12.67 18.20
N TYR A 440 -0.10 12.95 18.40
CA TYR A 440 0.36 13.91 19.38
C TYR A 440 0.40 15.33 18.80
N VAL A 441 -0.43 16.21 19.34
CA VAL A 441 -0.57 17.62 18.93
C VAL A 441 -0.55 18.50 20.17
N ASP A 442 0.38 19.44 20.25
CA ASP A 442 0.48 20.45 21.33
C ASP A 442 0.39 19.86 22.75
N GLY A 443 1.08 18.73 22.98
CA GLY A 443 1.12 18.07 24.29
C GLY A 443 -0.08 17.18 24.60
N LYS A 444 -0.97 16.93 23.64
CA LYS A 444 -2.20 16.14 23.81
C LYS A 444 -2.35 15.11 22.71
N LEU A 445 -3.10 14.05 22.99
CA LEU A 445 -3.52 13.07 21.99
C LEU A 445 -4.85 13.48 21.36
N GLU A 446 -4.93 13.42 20.03
CA GLU A 446 -6.16 13.61 19.27
C GLU A 446 -6.40 12.43 18.32
N PRO A 447 -7.64 11.96 18.15
CA PRO A 447 -7.94 10.96 17.14
C PRO A 447 -7.83 11.58 15.74
N ARG A 448 -7.19 10.83 14.85
CA ARG A 448 -7.12 11.15 13.41
C ARG A 448 -7.39 9.88 12.61
N PRO A 449 -8.14 9.96 11.48
CA PRO A 449 -8.34 8.81 10.61
C PRO A 449 -7.02 8.18 10.21
N THR A 450 -6.98 6.86 10.07
CA THR A 450 -5.78 6.13 9.68
C THR A 450 -6.05 5.04 8.65
N THR A 451 -5.04 4.77 7.84
CA THR A 451 -4.96 3.57 6.99
C THR A 451 -3.59 2.93 7.17
N LEU A 452 -3.51 1.64 6.89
CA LEU A 452 -2.30 0.84 7.00
C LEU A 452 -1.94 0.30 5.62
N ARG A 453 -0.76 0.65 5.11
CA ARG A 453 -0.19 -0.02 3.94
C ARG A 453 0.74 -1.13 4.39
N VAL A 454 0.44 -2.37 4.02
CA VAL A 454 1.25 -3.57 4.29
C VAL A 454 1.93 -4.04 3.01
N TYR A 455 3.15 -4.55 3.12
CA TYR A 455 3.94 -5.05 1.97
C TYR A 455 4.06 -6.56 2.00
N ALA A 456 3.89 -7.17 0.83
CA ALA A 456 4.11 -8.59 0.60
C ALA A 456 5.22 -8.80 -0.42
N ALA A 457 6.10 -9.76 -0.15
CA ALA A 457 7.16 -10.16 -1.06
C ALA A 457 7.09 -11.66 -1.31
N ARG A 458 7.26 -12.07 -2.57
CA ARG A 458 7.40 -13.48 -2.94
C ARG A 458 8.83 -13.90 -2.68
N THR A 459 9.01 -15.02 -1.99
CA THR A 459 10.29 -15.70 -1.77
C THR A 459 10.24 -17.10 -2.36
N THR A 460 11.34 -17.84 -2.22
CA THR A 460 11.39 -19.27 -2.60
C THR A 460 10.40 -20.13 -1.81
N ASP A 461 9.98 -19.70 -0.63
CA ASP A 461 9.09 -20.43 0.28
C ASP A 461 7.62 -19.94 0.20
N GLY A 462 7.31 -19.07 -0.78
CA GLY A 462 6.00 -18.45 -0.96
C GLY A 462 5.96 -16.99 -0.51
N TRP A 463 4.78 -16.48 -0.18
CA TRP A 463 4.62 -15.08 0.24
C TRP A 463 5.08 -14.86 1.68
N THR A 464 5.85 -13.80 1.89
CA THR A 464 6.16 -13.23 3.20
C THR A 464 5.54 -11.84 3.31
N ILE A 465 5.05 -11.50 4.51
CA ILE A 465 4.42 -10.22 4.81
C ILE A 465 5.37 -9.45 5.73
N MET A 466 5.67 -8.19 5.39
CA MET A 466 6.53 -7.34 6.22
C MET A 466 5.86 -7.14 7.59
N PRO A 467 6.48 -7.52 8.72
CA PRO A 467 5.88 -7.39 10.06
C PRO A 467 5.91 -5.93 10.54
N GLY A 468 5.08 -5.10 9.89
CA GLY A 468 5.02 -3.66 9.95
C GLY A 468 4.43 -3.10 8.66
N GLY A 469 4.69 -1.82 8.39
CA GLY A 469 4.10 -1.16 7.23
C GLY A 469 4.23 0.35 7.33
N LEU A 470 3.41 1.04 6.54
CA LEU A 470 3.31 2.49 6.56
C LEU A 470 1.89 2.87 6.98
N ALA A 471 1.76 3.53 8.14
CA ALA A 471 0.49 4.12 8.52
C ALA A 471 0.35 5.48 7.84
N ARG A 472 -0.78 5.76 7.17
CA ARG A 472 -1.15 7.13 6.80
C ARG A 472 -2.13 7.66 7.82
N VAL A 473 -1.90 8.86 8.31
CA VAL A 473 -2.69 9.48 9.36
C VAL A 473 -3.15 10.86 8.92
N GLY A 474 -4.44 11.14 9.08
CA GLY A 474 -5.02 12.40 8.60
C GLY A 474 -4.48 13.63 9.31
N SER A 475 -4.27 14.72 8.58
CA SER A 475 -3.94 16.04 9.18
C SER A 475 -5.10 16.61 9.99
N ALA A 476 -6.32 16.33 9.53
CA ALA A 476 -7.58 16.72 10.14
C ALA A 476 -8.44 15.49 10.48
N ARG A 477 -9.61 15.72 11.08
CA ARG A 477 -10.53 14.65 11.54
C ARG A 477 -11.32 14.00 10.40
N GLU A 478 -11.28 14.57 9.21
CA GLU A 478 -11.98 14.08 8.02
C GLU A 478 -11.14 13.03 7.30
N THR A 479 -11.78 12.01 6.70
CA THR A 479 -11.08 10.93 5.99
C THR A 479 -10.35 11.42 4.73
N THR A 480 -10.85 12.46 4.07
CA THR A 480 -10.18 13.15 2.96
C THR A 480 -8.84 13.76 3.36
N ALA A 481 -8.59 13.96 4.66
CA ALA A 481 -7.33 14.50 5.18
C ALA A 481 -6.18 13.47 5.22
N LEU A 482 -6.44 12.21 4.83
CA LEU A 482 -5.43 11.15 4.71
C LEU A 482 -4.49 11.34 3.51
N ALA A 483 -4.93 12.06 2.48
CA ALA A 483 -4.11 12.33 1.31
C ALA A 483 -2.86 13.12 1.73
N MET A 484 -1.67 12.59 1.43
CA MET A 484 -0.40 13.26 1.76
C MET A 484 -0.30 14.65 1.13
N GLN A 485 -0.88 14.83 -0.05
CA GLN A 485 -0.96 16.14 -0.73
C GLN A 485 -1.81 17.18 0.04
N HIS A 486 -2.60 16.75 1.02
CA HIS A 486 -3.41 17.58 1.91
C HIS A 486 -2.94 17.54 3.38
N GLY A 487 -1.65 17.24 3.59
CA GLY A 487 -0.99 17.34 4.89
C GLY A 487 -1.00 16.06 5.72
N GLY A 488 -1.46 14.93 5.16
CA GLY A 488 -1.41 13.64 5.84
C GLY A 488 0.00 13.28 6.33
N GLN A 489 0.08 12.70 7.52
CA GLN A 489 1.31 12.23 8.15
C GLN A 489 1.55 10.75 7.84
N ALA A 490 2.82 10.34 7.90
CA ALA A 490 3.25 8.96 7.72
C ALA A 490 3.83 8.41 9.02
N GLY A 491 3.19 7.38 9.59
CA GLY A 491 3.60 6.73 10.83
C GLY A 491 4.33 5.42 10.60
N ASP A 492 5.13 5.04 11.59
CA ASP A 492 5.63 3.67 11.76
C ASP A 492 4.50 2.75 12.25
N VAL A 493 4.64 1.45 11.99
CA VAL A 493 3.69 0.41 12.39
C VAL A 493 4.44 -0.63 13.20
N TRP A 494 4.10 -0.79 14.46
CA TRP A 494 4.73 -1.72 15.39
C TRP A 494 3.87 -2.95 15.55
N VAL A 495 4.32 -4.05 14.95
CA VAL A 495 3.77 -5.38 15.21
C VAL A 495 4.48 -5.96 16.43
N LEU A 496 3.70 -6.30 17.45
CA LEU A 496 4.20 -6.85 18.71
C LEU A 496 4.21 -8.38 18.67
N SER A 497 5.23 -8.96 19.32
CA SER A 497 5.43 -10.40 19.53
C SER A 497 5.33 -10.83 21.00
#